data_AF-A0AAD8WZD7-F1
#
_entry.id   AF-A0AAD8WZD7-F1
#
_cell.length_a   1.000
_cell.length_b   1.000
_cell.length_c   1.000
_cell.angle_alpha   90.00
_cell.angle_beta   90.00
_cell.angle_gamma   90.00
#
_symmetry.space_group_name_H-M   'P 1'
#
loop_
_entity.id
_entity.type
_entity.pdbx_description
1 polymer ?
#
loop_
_entity_poly.entity_id
_entity_poly.type
_entity_poly.pdbx_seq_one_letter_code
_entity_poly.pdbx_strand_id
1 'polypeptide(L)'
;MLPIPAPGTDHSRHRSEISRTLLTLSSAFSDFYAGNAEHLSYYTLYSCAYNVVAADHGEVLYTQVATTIATEVEKLAASLYSAASASDAEFLRELLGSWKKHCDAISMINDVVMYMDRTFIQKRGKAPVPELGLRAWREGMLDGLDGEVPLRLQAALLGIAGRERAGEAVDVALYDLVASATKMLLELGDSVYQEFFETPFLDETRWFYSRESVRLLASPCTCGEYLRTVKSMVDVEMVRVSRCPDARTEEKVVAVVLTEMVEKNMARLVGMEGSVSRPCSSMADTPARSGRRAGDEELDGGSLPRDQEHGE
;
A
#
# COMPACT_ATOMS: atom_id res chain seq x y z
N MET A 1 -0.43 -36.30 68.99
CA MET A 1 -1.32 -36.07 67.83
C MET A 1 -0.90 -34.76 67.19
N LEU A 2 -0.33 -34.81 65.98
CA LEU A 2 -0.08 -33.61 65.19
C LEU A 2 -1.43 -33.08 64.68
N PRO A 3 -1.68 -31.75 64.70
CA PRO A 3 -2.94 -31.20 64.26
C PRO A 3 -3.09 -31.40 62.74
N ILE A 4 -4.25 -31.94 62.34
CA ILE A 4 -4.66 -32.06 60.95
C ILE A 4 -4.83 -30.63 60.38
N PRO A 5 -4.18 -30.25 59.26
CA PRO A 5 -4.36 -28.92 58.70
C PRO A 5 -5.80 -28.77 58.19
N ALA A 6 -6.42 -27.62 58.47
CA ALA A 6 -7.77 -27.32 58.00
C ALA A 6 -7.84 -27.32 56.46
N PRO A 7 -8.88 -27.92 55.84
CA PRO A 7 -8.98 -28.12 54.38
C PRO A 7 -9.21 -26.85 53.54
N GLY A 8 -9.07 -25.65 54.10
CA GLY A 8 -9.34 -24.36 53.42
C GLY A 8 -8.11 -23.49 53.12
N THR A 9 -6.93 -23.81 53.65
CA THR A 9 -5.74 -22.94 53.55
C THR A 9 -4.88 -23.17 52.31
N ASP A 10 -5.00 -24.33 51.67
CA ASP A 10 -4.11 -24.74 50.57
C ASP A 10 -4.63 -24.26 49.20
N HIS A 11 -5.93 -24.42 48.94
CA HIS A 11 -6.58 -23.92 47.72
C HIS A 11 -6.58 -22.38 47.60
N SER A 12 -6.67 -21.67 48.72
CA SER A 12 -6.62 -20.20 48.74
C SER A 12 -5.22 -19.67 48.47
N ARG A 13 -4.19 -20.32 49.01
CA ARG A 13 -2.78 -20.00 48.73
C ARG A 13 -2.39 -20.30 47.29
N HIS A 14 -2.77 -21.47 46.77
CA HIS A 14 -2.52 -21.85 45.38
C HIS A 14 -3.20 -20.90 44.38
N ARG A 15 -4.46 -20.51 44.63
CA ARG A 15 -5.16 -19.51 43.81
C ARG A 15 -4.49 -18.13 43.86
N SER A 16 -4.01 -17.71 45.03
CA SER A 16 -3.27 -16.44 45.19
C SER A 16 -1.93 -16.46 44.45
N GLU A 17 -1.26 -17.61 44.41
CA GLU A 17 0.01 -17.78 43.70
C GLU A 17 -0.18 -17.72 42.19
N ILE A 18 -1.15 -18.45 41.63
CA ILE A 18 -1.49 -18.37 40.20
C ILE A 18 -1.88 -16.95 39.81
N SER A 19 -2.67 -16.26 40.63
CA SER A 19 -3.04 -14.85 40.38
C SER A 19 -1.82 -13.94 40.30
N ARG A 20 -0.82 -14.14 41.17
CA ARG A 20 0.44 -13.38 41.12
C ARG A 20 1.23 -13.69 39.86
N THR A 21 1.34 -14.97 39.47
CA THR A 21 2.01 -15.39 38.24
C THR A 21 1.37 -14.79 37.00
N LEU A 22 0.04 -14.79 36.93
CA LEU A 22 -0.73 -14.16 35.85
C LEU A 22 -0.46 -12.66 35.77
N LEU A 23 -0.42 -11.95 36.91
CA LEU A 23 -0.05 -10.53 36.94
C LEU A 23 1.38 -10.28 36.43
N THR A 24 2.35 -11.13 36.82
CA THR A 24 3.72 -11.05 36.31
C THR A 24 3.78 -11.21 34.79
N LEU A 25 3.04 -12.19 34.25
CA LEU A 25 2.96 -12.40 32.80
C LEU A 25 2.30 -11.20 32.09
N SER A 26 1.20 -10.66 32.65
CA SER A 26 0.52 -9.50 32.07
C SER A 26 1.45 -8.29 32.01
N SER A 27 2.18 -8.02 33.09
CA SER A 27 3.15 -6.91 33.14
C SER A 27 4.24 -7.09 32.09
N ALA A 28 4.79 -8.30 32.00
CA ALA A 28 5.83 -8.61 31.02
C ALA A 28 5.34 -8.45 29.57
N PHE A 29 4.10 -8.84 29.27
CA PHE A 29 3.51 -8.64 27.95
C PHE A 29 3.32 -7.17 27.61
N SER A 30 2.91 -6.33 28.55
CA SER A 30 2.91 -4.87 28.35
C SER A 30 4.32 -4.30 28.18
N ASP A 31 5.31 -4.81 28.92
CA ASP A 31 6.72 -4.41 28.78
C ASP A 31 7.30 -4.76 27.39
N PHE A 32 6.82 -5.84 26.77
CA PHE A 32 7.17 -6.18 25.39
C PHE A 32 6.72 -5.11 24.39
N TYR A 33 5.52 -4.55 24.54
CA TYR A 33 5.06 -3.41 23.72
C TYR A 33 5.81 -2.11 24.03
N ALA A 34 6.22 -1.92 25.29
CA ALA A 34 7.02 -0.76 25.70
C ALA A 34 8.49 -0.81 25.23
N GLY A 35 8.95 -1.95 24.68
CA GLY A 35 10.34 -2.14 24.28
C GLY A 35 11.29 -2.43 25.45
N ASN A 36 10.77 -2.78 26.63
CA ASN A 36 11.54 -3.01 27.86
C ASN A 36 11.88 -4.48 28.09
N ALA A 37 11.94 -5.28 27.02
CA ALA A 37 12.13 -6.73 27.10
C ALA A 37 13.53 -7.16 27.59
N GLU A 38 14.54 -6.29 27.47
CA GLU A 38 15.94 -6.59 27.80
C GLU A 38 16.16 -7.00 29.26
N HIS A 39 15.30 -6.53 30.16
CA HIS A 39 15.40 -6.80 31.60
C HIS A 39 14.62 -8.05 32.03
N LEU A 40 13.91 -8.71 31.11
CA LEU A 40 13.04 -9.83 31.40
C LEU A 40 13.75 -11.17 31.18
N SER A 41 13.55 -12.11 32.11
CA SER A 41 14.05 -13.48 31.97
C SER A 41 13.04 -14.33 31.21
N TYR A 42 13.31 -14.63 29.94
CA TYR A 42 12.49 -15.52 29.12
C TYR A 42 12.26 -16.89 29.77
N TYR A 43 13.29 -17.45 30.40
CA TYR A 43 13.17 -18.71 31.12
C TYR A 43 12.15 -18.62 32.27
N THR A 44 12.18 -17.53 33.03
CA THR A 44 11.24 -17.30 34.13
C THR A 44 9.82 -17.13 33.60
N LEU A 45 9.64 -16.30 32.57
CA LEU A 45 8.32 -16.07 31.95
C LEU A 45 7.74 -17.35 31.36
N TYR A 46 8.54 -18.11 30.62
CA TYR A 46 8.15 -19.41 30.08
C TYR A 46 7.76 -20.38 31.21
N SER A 47 8.56 -20.46 32.29
CA SER A 47 8.27 -21.32 33.44
C SER A 47 6.95 -20.92 34.12
N CYS A 48 6.69 -19.61 34.25
CA CYS A 48 5.43 -19.09 34.75
C CYS A 48 4.25 -19.52 33.87
N ALA A 49 4.34 -19.31 32.55
CA ALA A 49 3.29 -19.70 31.61
C ALA A 49 3.05 -21.23 31.62
N TYR A 50 4.12 -22.02 31.62
CA TYR A 50 4.06 -23.48 31.75
C TYR A 50 3.32 -23.92 33.01
N ASN A 51 3.68 -23.36 34.18
CA ASN A 51 3.07 -23.73 35.46
C ASN A 51 1.57 -23.41 35.49
N VAL A 52 1.14 -22.29 34.91
CA VAL A 52 -0.28 -21.92 34.80
C VAL A 52 -1.05 -22.94 33.95
N VAL A 53 -0.51 -23.33 32.79
CA VAL A 53 -1.16 -24.31 31.92
C VAL A 53 -1.15 -25.71 32.55
N ALA A 54 -0.04 -26.11 33.18
CA ALA A 54 0.09 -27.38 33.88
C ALA A 54 -0.87 -27.51 35.07
N ALA A 55 -1.24 -26.39 35.69
CA ALA A 55 -2.26 -26.32 36.73
C ALA A 55 -3.71 -26.27 36.18
N ASP A 56 -3.92 -26.57 34.89
CA ASP A 56 -5.23 -26.55 34.20
C ASP A 56 -5.90 -25.16 34.10
N HIS A 57 -5.10 -24.08 34.14
CA HIS A 57 -5.58 -22.69 34.00
C HIS A 57 -5.29 -22.10 32.60
N GLY A 58 -5.18 -22.96 31.57
CA GLY A 58 -4.89 -22.53 30.20
C GLY A 58 -5.92 -21.56 29.60
N GLU A 59 -7.20 -21.72 29.95
CA GLU A 59 -8.26 -20.81 29.48
C GLU A 59 -8.07 -19.37 30.01
N VAL A 60 -7.66 -19.26 31.27
CA VAL A 60 -7.42 -17.98 31.94
C VAL A 60 -6.21 -17.29 31.31
N LEU A 61 -5.11 -18.02 31.09
CA LEU A 61 -3.92 -17.47 30.44
C LEU A 61 -4.21 -17.04 28.99
N TYR A 62 -4.93 -17.86 28.22
CA TYR A 62 -5.32 -17.53 26.85
C TYR A 62 -6.15 -16.25 26.79
N THR A 63 -7.13 -16.13 27.68
CA THR A 63 -8.00 -14.94 27.74
C THR A 63 -7.18 -13.71 28.10
N GLN A 64 -6.29 -13.82 29.08
CA GLN A 64 -5.39 -12.73 29.46
C GLN A 64 -4.50 -12.30 28.29
N VAL A 65 -3.88 -13.23 27.55
CA VAL A 65 -3.08 -12.91 26.36
C VAL A 65 -3.90 -12.12 25.35
N ALA A 66 -5.11 -12.60 25.01
CA ALA A 66 -5.99 -11.92 24.07
C ALA A 66 -6.37 -10.52 24.54
N THR A 67 -6.74 -10.36 25.82
CA THR A 67 -7.08 -9.06 26.41
C THR A 67 -5.89 -8.11 26.43
N THR A 68 -4.70 -8.56 26.81
CA THR A 68 -3.50 -7.72 26.80
C THR A 68 -3.18 -7.23 25.39
N ILE A 69 -3.22 -8.12 24.40
CA ILE A 69 -3.00 -7.73 22.99
C ILE A 69 -4.02 -6.67 22.56
N ALA A 70 -5.31 -6.89 22.80
CA ALA A 70 -6.35 -5.93 22.43
C ALA A 70 -6.14 -4.55 23.09
N THR A 71 -5.88 -4.52 24.39
CA THR A 71 -5.63 -3.28 25.14
C THR A 71 -4.38 -2.54 24.66
N GLU A 72 -3.30 -3.24 24.30
CA GLU A 72 -2.10 -2.57 23.77
C GLU A 72 -2.34 -2.04 22.35
N VAL A 73 -3.10 -2.75 21.50
CA VAL A 73 -3.51 -2.24 20.19
C VAL A 73 -4.37 -0.98 20.33
N GLU A 74 -5.32 -0.94 21.26
CA GLU A 74 -6.13 0.26 21.53
C GLU A 74 -5.26 1.48 21.89
N LYS A 75 -4.20 1.29 22.69
CA LYS A 75 -3.25 2.37 23.00
C LYS A 75 -2.46 2.82 21.78
N LEU A 76 -2.01 1.89 20.94
CA LEU A 76 -1.32 2.21 19.68
C LEU A 76 -2.26 2.98 18.74
N ALA A 77 -3.53 2.58 18.66
CA ALA A 77 -4.54 3.28 17.88
C ALA A 77 -4.73 4.71 18.37
N ALA A 78 -4.87 4.92 19.69
CA ALA A 78 -4.95 6.24 20.31
C ALA A 78 -3.76 7.16 19.96
N SER A 79 -2.54 6.61 19.89
CA SER A 79 -1.35 7.34 19.41
C SER A 79 -1.52 7.79 17.95
N LEU A 80 -2.01 6.91 17.08
CA LEU A 80 -2.22 7.20 15.66
C LEU A 80 -3.33 8.22 15.41
N TYR A 81 -4.41 8.20 16.19
CA TYR A 81 -5.44 9.25 16.13
C TYR A 81 -4.83 10.63 16.39
N SER A 82 -3.93 10.76 17.37
CA SER A 82 -3.24 12.03 17.63
C SER A 82 -2.36 12.48 16.46
N ALA A 83 -1.84 11.54 15.67
CA ALA A 83 -1.02 11.77 14.48
C ALA A 83 -1.85 11.93 13.18
N ALA A 84 -3.19 11.83 13.22
CA ALA A 84 -4.02 11.87 12.01
C ALA A 84 -3.90 13.21 11.24
N SER A 85 -3.58 14.29 11.95
CA SER A 85 -3.36 15.63 11.37
C SER A 85 -1.94 15.85 10.81
N ALA A 86 -1.03 14.89 11.00
CA ALA A 86 0.34 14.97 10.51
C ALA A 86 0.42 14.75 8.98
N SER A 87 1.60 15.02 8.41
CA SER A 87 1.86 14.74 6.99
C SER A 87 1.73 13.24 6.67
N ASP A 88 1.48 12.89 5.40
CA ASP A 88 1.38 11.47 4.98
C ASP A 88 2.60 10.66 5.40
N ALA A 89 3.79 11.25 5.26
CA ALA A 89 5.04 10.58 5.62
C ALA A 89 5.17 10.34 7.13
N GLU A 90 4.76 11.30 7.97
CA GLU A 90 4.80 11.16 9.43
C GLU A 90 3.77 10.14 9.90
N PHE A 91 2.53 10.23 9.40
CA PHE A 91 1.48 9.28 9.71
C PHE A 91 1.87 7.84 9.35
N LEU A 92 2.37 7.60 8.12
CA LEU A 92 2.78 6.26 7.70
C LEU A 92 3.97 5.73 8.50
N ARG A 93 4.92 6.57 8.90
CA ARG A 93 6.05 6.16 9.77
C ARG A 93 5.57 5.74 11.16
N GLU A 94 4.66 6.49 11.76
CA GLU A 94 4.10 6.15 13.08
C GLU A 94 3.28 4.86 13.01
N LEU A 95 2.50 4.68 11.95
CA LEU A 95 1.72 3.46 11.70
C LEU A 95 2.64 2.24 11.56
N LEU A 96 3.66 2.32 10.70
CA LEU A 96 4.59 1.23 10.46
C LEU A 96 5.48 0.94 11.68
N GLY A 97 5.85 1.98 12.43
CA GLY A 97 6.54 1.84 13.70
C GLY A 97 5.69 1.09 14.73
N SER A 98 4.40 1.43 14.81
CA SER A 98 3.43 0.75 15.67
C SER A 98 3.19 -0.70 15.23
N TRP A 99 3.09 -0.96 13.92
CA TRP A 99 2.96 -2.30 13.37
C TRP A 99 4.18 -3.16 13.72
N LYS A 100 5.38 -2.61 13.57
CA LYS A 100 6.61 -3.31 13.94
C LYS A 100 6.63 -3.65 15.43
N LYS A 101 6.32 -2.70 16.31
CA LYS A 101 6.25 -2.93 17.77
C LYS A 101 5.26 -4.04 18.10
N HIS A 102 4.09 -4.03 17.46
CA HIS A 102 3.07 -5.06 17.61
C HIS A 102 3.59 -6.44 17.19
N CYS A 103 4.14 -6.57 15.98
CA CYS A 103 4.68 -7.85 15.48
C CYS A 103 5.83 -8.39 16.34
N ASP A 104 6.73 -7.51 16.77
CA ASP A 104 7.84 -7.88 17.66
C ASP A 104 7.28 -8.38 19.01
N ALA A 105 6.31 -7.67 19.60
CA ALA A 105 5.65 -8.08 20.85
C ALA A 105 4.89 -9.41 20.72
N ILE A 106 4.11 -9.60 19.65
CA ILE A 106 3.40 -10.86 19.39
C ILE A 106 4.36 -12.04 19.28
N SER A 107 5.50 -11.86 18.63
CA SER A 107 6.53 -12.90 18.54
C SER A 107 7.08 -13.27 19.92
N MET A 108 7.40 -12.28 20.75
CA MET A 108 7.89 -12.51 22.12
C MET A 108 6.84 -13.18 23.02
N ILE A 109 5.57 -12.75 22.93
CA ILE A 109 4.46 -13.38 23.67
C ILE A 109 4.31 -14.85 23.24
N ASN A 110 4.33 -15.11 21.93
CA ASN A 110 4.19 -16.45 21.38
C ASN A 110 5.31 -17.39 21.88
N ASP A 111 6.55 -16.90 21.97
CA ASP A 111 7.68 -17.66 22.51
C ASP A 111 7.49 -17.98 23.99
N VAL A 112 7.04 -17.01 24.79
CA VAL A 112 6.76 -17.21 26.22
C VAL A 112 5.66 -18.26 26.44
N VAL A 113 4.61 -18.23 25.63
CA VAL A 113 3.44 -19.12 25.79
C VAL A 113 3.46 -20.36 24.89
N MET A 114 4.62 -20.71 24.32
CA MET A 114 4.78 -21.84 23.38
C MET A 114 4.17 -23.17 23.90
N TYR A 115 4.26 -23.45 25.20
CA TYR A 115 3.66 -24.65 25.78
C TYR A 115 2.12 -24.63 25.74
N MET A 116 1.51 -23.45 25.99
CA MET A 116 0.06 -23.25 25.87
C MET A 116 -0.40 -23.51 24.44
N ASP A 117 0.35 -23.02 23.45
CA ASP A 117 0.01 -23.19 22.04
C ASP A 117 -0.09 -24.68 21.66
N ARG A 118 0.96 -25.46 21.98
CA ARG A 118 1.05 -26.89 21.64
C ARG A 118 0.07 -27.78 22.41
N THR A 119 -0.27 -27.43 23.65
CA THR A 119 -0.98 -28.36 24.54
C THR A 119 -2.42 -27.96 24.84
N PHE A 120 -2.74 -26.67 24.76
CA PHE A 120 -4.06 -26.13 25.08
C PHE A 120 -4.77 -25.60 23.84
N ILE A 121 -4.16 -24.64 23.12
CA ILE A 121 -4.76 -23.98 21.95
C ILE A 121 -5.13 -25.01 20.88
N GLN A 122 -4.16 -25.84 20.47
CA GLN A 122 -4.37 -26.86 19.43
C GLN A 122 -5.46 -27.87 19.83
N LYS A 123 -5.45 -28.37 21.08
CA LYS A 123 -6.44 -29.35 21.55
C LYS A 123 -7.86 -28.78 21.63
N ARG A 124 -7.99 -27.48 21.88
CA ARG A 124 -9.27 -26.78 22.00
C ARG A 124 -9.73 -26.15 20.68
N GLY A 125 -8.94 -26.25 19.61
CA GLY A 125 -9.25 -25.63 18.31
C GLY A 125 -9.34 -24.11 18.38
N LYS A 126 -8.54 -23.47 19.25
CA LYS A 126 -8.50 -22.01 19.40
C LYS A 126 -7.53 -21.36 18.41
N ALA A 127 -7.69 -20.05 18.20
CA ALA A 127 -6.78 -19.27 17.37
C ALA A 127 -5.39 -19.18 18.02
N PRO A 128 -4.30 -19.46 17.29
CA PRO A 128 -2.94 -19.24 17.77
C PRO A 128 -2.66 -17.77 18.10
N VAL A 129 -1.65 -17.51 18.93
CA VAL A 129 -1.27 -16.14 19.34
C VAL A 129 -0.97 -15.21 18.16
N PRO A 130 -0.23 -15.63 17.11
CA PRO A 130 -0.05 -14.79 15.93
C PRO A 130 -1.36 -14.39 15.26
N GLU A 131 -2.32 -15.30 15.17
CA GLU A 131 -3.64 -15.01 14.58
C GLU A 131 -4.44 -14.04 15.46
N LEU A 132 -4.36 -14.17 16.78
CA LEU A 132 -4.94 -13.20 17.72
C LEU A 132 -4.32 -11.81 17.52
N GLY A 133 -3.01 -11.75 17.32
CA GLY A 133 -2.30 -10.50 17.01
C GLY A 133 -2.82 -9.82 15.74
N LEU A 134 -2.95 -10.58 14.64
CA LEU A 134 -3.50 -10.05 13.39
C LEU A 134 -4.96 -9.59 13.54
N ARG A 135 -5.78 -10.38 14.25
CA ARG A 135 -7.18 -10.06 14.50
C ARG A 135 -7.34 -8.79 15.34
N ALA A 136 -6.65 -8.71 16.46
CA ALA A 136 -6.69 -7.54 17.32
C ALA A 136 -6.24 -6.27 16.58
N TRP A 137 -5.20 -6.37 15.73
CA TRP A 137 -4.78 -5.25 14.90
C TRP A 137 -5.88 -4.80 13.94
N ARG A 138 -6.52 -5.72 13.20
CA ARG A 138 -7.63 -5.38 12.30
C ARG A 138 -8.77 -4.70 13.07
N GLU A 139 -9.21 -5.32 14.16
CA GLU A 139 -10.33 -4.81 14.97
C GLU A 139 -10.02 -3.42 15.56
N GLY A 140 -8.81 -3.20 16.07
CA GLY A 140 -8.44 -1.95 16.73
C GLY A 140 -8.05 -0.81 15.76
N MET A 141 -7.48 -1.14 14.60
CA MET A 141 -6.92 -0.15 13.66
C MET A 141 -7.77 0.09 12.42
N LEU A 142 -8.48 -0.92 11.94
CA LEU A 142 -9.23 -0.87 10.66
C LEU A 142 -10.74 -0.87 10.87
N ASP A 143 -11.24 -1.65 11.85
CA ASP A 143 -12.67 -1.75 12.15
C ASP A 143 -13.12 -0.81 13.28
N GLY A 144 -12.19 0.02 13.79
CA GLY A 144 -12.43 0.90 14.93
C GLY A 144 -13.60 1.87 14.72
N LEU A 145 -14.37 2.09 15.78
CA LEU A 145 -15.66 2.82 15.78
C LEU A 145 -15.62 4.23 15.18
N ASP A 146 -14.48 4.92 15.28
CA ASP A 146 -14.37 6.31 14.82
C ASP A 146 -13.96 6.43 13.33
N GLY A 147 -13.47 5.34 12.71
CA GLY A 147 -13.13 5.29 11.29
C GLY A 147 -12.02 6.25 10.82
N GLU A 148 -11.44 7.09 11.69
CA GLU A 148 -10.49 8.12 11.24
C GLU A 148 -9.15 7.52 10.77
N VAL A 149 -8.60 6.55 11.52
CA VAL A 149 -7.35 5.86 11.14
C VAL A 149 -7.46 5.17 9.77
N PRO A 150 -8.48 4.33 9.50
CA PRO A 150 -8.60 3.68 8.19
C PRO A 150 -8.80 4.68 7.04
N LEU A 151 -9.62 5.73 7.25
CA LEU A 151 -9.80 6.79 6.24
C LEU A 151 -8.50 7.55 5.98
N ARG A 152 -7.77 7.91 7.05
CA ARG A 152 -6.48 8.60 6.96
C ARG A 152 -5.42 7.75 6.26
N LEU A 153 -5.40 6.44 6.53
CA LEU A 153 -4.55 5.47 5.87
C LEU A 153 -4.86 5.43 4.37
N GLN A 154 -6.12 5.22 3.99
CA GLN A 154 -6.51 5.18 2.58
C GLN A 154 -6.11 6.49 1.87
N ALA A 155 -6.39 7.65 2.47
CA ALA A 155 -5.99 8.94 1.93
C ALA A 155 -4.46 9.06 1.73
N ALA A 156 -3.65 8.58 2.70
CA ALA A 156 -2.19 8.58 2.60
C ALA A 156 -1.68 7.70 1.46
N LEU A 157 -2.28 6.50 1.30
CA LEU A 157 -1.88 5.53 0.28
C LEU A 157 -2.21 6.02 -1.13
N LEU A 158 -3.40 6.60 -1.31
CA LEU A 158 -3.89 7.07 -2.61
C LEU A 158 -3.32 8.43 -3.01
N GLY A 159 -3.03 9.30 -2.03
CA GLY A 159 -2.61 10.67 -2.25
C GLY A 159 -1.34 10.81 -3.12
N ILE A 160 -0.41 9.86 -3.05
CA ILE A 160 0.79 9.86 -3.92
C ILE A 160 0.42 9.77 -5.39
N ALA A 161 -0.43 8.81 -5.74
CA ALA A 161 -0.83 8.56 -7.11
C ALA A 161 -1.56 9.77 -7.70
N GLY A 162 -2.40 10.42 -6.90
CA GLY A 162 -3.10 11.66 -7.25
C GLY A 162 -2.13 12.82 -7.52
N ARG A 163 -1.20 13.10 -6.60
CA ARG A 163 -0.22 14.19 -6.71
C ARG A 163 0.68 14.04 -7.93
N GLU A 164 1.20 12.84 -8.16
CA GLU A 164 2.03 12.60 -9.33
C GLU A 164 1.26 12.74 -10.65
N ARG A 165 0.01 12.26 -10.71
CA ARG A 165 -0.86 12.46 -11.88
C ARG A 165 -1.13 13.94 -12.14
N ALA A 166 -1.09 14.78 -11.10
CA ALA A 166 -1.17 16.24 -11.20
C ALA A 166 0.16 16.90 -11.61
N GLY A 167 1.25 16.13 -11.77
CA GLY A 167 2.58 16.61 -12.15
C GLY A 167 3.42 17.08 -10.96
N GLU A 168 3.01 16.79 -9.73
CA GLU A 168 3.78 17.13 -8.53
C GLU A 168 4.94 16.13 -8.35
N ALA A 169 6.10 16.64 -7.92
CA ALA A 169 7.21 15.79 -7.51
C ALA A 169 6.90 15.15 -6.16
N VAL A 170 6.96 13.82 -6.07
CA VAL A 170 6.78 13.07 -4.83
C VAL A 170 8.10 12.48 -4.36
N ASP A 171 8.34 12.53 -3.04
CA ASP A 171 9.53 11.98 -2.41
C ASP A 171 9.59 10.45 -2.55
N VAL A 172 10.73 9.94 -3.00
CA VAL A 172 11.01 8.49 -3.11
C VAL A 172 10.87 7.78 -1.76
N ALA A 173 11.19 8.45 -0.64
CA ALA A 173 11.02 7.87 0.68
C ALA A 173 9.53 7.59 1.01
N LEU A 174 8.62 8.38 0.45
CA LEU A 174 7.18 8.19 0.67
C LEU A 174 6.64 6.96 -0.09
N TYR A 175 7.26 6.62 -1.23
CA TYR A 175 6.98 5.38 -1.94
C TYR A 175 7.32 4.14 -1.14
N ASP A 176 8.45 4.14 -0.45
CA ASP A 176 8.87 3.03 0.39
C ASP A 176 7.94 2.85 1.60
N LEU A 177 7.39 3.95 2.13
CA LEU A 177 6.36 3.91 3.17
C LEU A 177 5.04 3.31 2.65
N VAL A 178 4.58 3.69 1.46
CA VAL A 178 3.37 3.11 0.86
C VAL A 178 3.56 1.64 0.51
N ALA A 179 4.71 1.25 -0.03
CA ALA A 179 5.05 -0.15 -0.27
C ALA A 179 5.05 -0.97 1.03
N SER A 180 5.59 -0.41 2.11
CA SER A 180 5.59 -1.07 3.43
C SER A 180 4.20 -1.16 4.04
N ALA A 181 3.38 -0.11 3.90
CA ALA A 181 2.02 -0.09 4.43
C ALA A 181 1.09 -1.03 3.64
N THR A 182 1.23 -1.10 2.32
CA THR A 182 0.51 -2.07 1.49
C THR A 182 0.94 -3.51 1.78
N LYS A 183 2.22 -3.75 2.09
CA LYS A 183 2.69 -5.05 2.57
C LYS A 183 2.06 -5.43 3.91
N MET A 184 1.98 -4.49 4.86
CA MET A 184 1.25 -4.70 6.12
C MET A 184 -0.21 -5.08 5.86
N LEU A 185 -0.91 -4.39 4.97
CA LEU A 185 -2.30 -4.74 4.61
C LEU A 185 -2.41 -6.16 4.05
N LEU A 186 -1.44 -6.60 3.24
CA LEU A 186 -1.41 -7.97 2.71
C LEU A 186 -1.10 -9.01 3.80
N GLU A 187 -0.22 -8.71 4.76
CA GLU A 187 0.03 -9.54 5.94
C GLU A 187 -1.23 -9.69 6.81
N LEU A 188 -2.10 -8.68 6.82
CA LEU A 188 -3.42 -8.72 7.45
C LEU A 188 -4.47 -9.45 6.59
N GLY A 189 -4.18 -9.77 5.33
CA GLY A 189 -4.98 -10.62 4.46
C GLY A 189 -5.36 -9.98 3.12
N ASP A 190 -5.51 -10.82 2.09
CA ASP A 190 -5.80 -10.39 0.72
C ASP A 190 -7.01 -9.47 0.61
N SER A 191 -8.10 -9.75 1.35
CA SER A 191 -9.30 -8.90 1.33
C SER A 191 -9.04 -7.51 1.92
N VAL A 192 -8.18 -7.42 2.95
CA VAL A 192 -7.82 -6.16 3.59
C VAL A 192 -6.98 -5.31 2.63
N TYR A 193 -6.01 -5.91 1.95
CA TYR A 193 -5.26 -5.23 0.89
C TYR A 193 -6.17 -4.72 -0.23
N GLN A 194 -7.11 -5.54 -0.69
CA GLN A 194 -8.04 -5.19 -1.75
C GLN A 194 -8.98 -4.06 -1.37
N GLU A 195 -9.54 -4.08 -0.16
CA GLU A 195 -10.53 -3.12 0.32
C GLU A 195 -9.89 -1.76 0.63
N PHE A 196 -8.76 -1.74 1.33
CA PHE A 196 -8.17 -0.49 1.80
C PHE A 196 -7.24 0.18 0.79
N PHE A 197 -6.70 -0.57 -0.17
CA PHE A 197 -5.75 -0.04 -1.16
C PHE A 197 -6.14 -0.34 -2.61
N GLU A 198 -6.17 -1.61 -3.01
CA GLU A 198 -6.18 -1.96 -4.44
C GLU A 198 -7.44 -1.47 -5.16
N THR A 199 -8.62 -1.75 -4.60
CA THR A 199 -9.90 -1.37 -5.22
C THR A 199 -10.03 0.16 -5.29
N PRO A 200 -9.85 0.92 -4.19
CA PRO A 200 -9.84 2.39 -4.25
C PRO A 200 -8.82 2.96 -5.24
N PHE A 201 -7.61 2.39 -5.28
CA PHE A 201 -6.56 2.82 -6.21
C PHE A 201 -6.96 2.60 -7.67
N LEU A 202 -7.53 1.44 -7.99
CA LEU A 202 -8.01 1.12 -9.34
C LEU A 202 -9.20 2.01 -9.74
N ASP A 203 -10.08 2.36 -8.80
CA ASP A 203 -11.21 3.26 -9.05
C ASP A 203 -10.75 4.70 -9.33
N GLU A 204 -9.81 5.23 -8.55
CA GLU A 204 -9.20 6.54 -8.84
C GLU A 204 -8.46 6.54 -10.19
N THR A 205 -7.75 5.44 -10.49
CA THR A 205 -7.07 5.25 -11.76
C THR A 205 -8.06 5.26 -12.92
N ARG A 206 -9.17 4.52 -12.78
CA ARG A 206 -10.25 4.50 -13.76
C ARG A 206 -10.83 5.88 -13.99
N TRP A 207 -11.13 6.60 -12.92
CA TRP A 207 -11.70 7.94 -13.00
C TRP A 207 -10.74 8.91 -13.72
N PHE A 208 -9.45 8.88 -13.35
CA PHE A 208 -8.43 9.71 -13.98
C PHE A 208 -8.32 9.45 -15.49
N TYR A 209 -8.14 8.20 -15.90
CA TYR A 209 -7.96 7.85 -17.31
C TYR A 209 -9.24 8.01 -18.13
N SER A 210 -10.43 7.87 -17.54
CA SER A 210 -11.68 8.20 -18.23
C SER A 210 -11.72 9.67 -18.69
N ARG A 211 -11.27 10.60 -17.84
CA ARG A 211 -11.18 12.04 -18.15
C ARG A 211 -10.06 12.35 -19.12
N GLU A 212 -8.90 11.71 -18.92
CA GLU A 212 -7.73 11.91 -19.75
C GLU A 212 -7.96 11.44 -21.19
N SER A 213 -8.71 10.35 -21.38
CA SER A 213 -9.12 9.88 -22.70
C SER A 213 -9.91 10.95 -23.47
N VAL A 214 -10.89 11.59 -22.82
CA VAL A 214 -11.70 12.66 -23.40
C VAL A 214 -10.84 13.87 -23.74
N ARG A 215 -9.93 14.26 -22.83
CA ARG A 215 -9.03 15.40 -23.01
C ARG A 215 -8.10 15.23 -24.21
N LEU A 216 -7.47 14.05 -24.33
CA LEU A 216 -6.55 13.75 -25.43
C LEU A 216 -7.28 13.64 -26.77
N LEU A 217 -8.45 12.96 -26.81
CA LEU A 217 -9.24 12.80 -28.04
C LEU A 217 -9.88 14.12 -28.53
N ALA A 218 -10.03 15.11 -27.65
CA ALA A 218 -10.47 16.45 -28.05
C ALA A 218 -9.38 17.26 -28.76
N SER A 219 -8.10 16.88 -28.58
CA SER A 219 -6.97 17.55 -29.20
C SER A 219 -6.71 16.98 -30.60
N PRO A 220 -6.29 17.80 -31.58
CA PRO A 220 -5.92 17.29 -32.90
C PRO A 220 -4.71 16.35 -32.77
N CYS A 221 -4.93 15.04 -32.90
CA CYS A 221 -3.88 14.03 -32.92
C CYS A 221 -4.27 12.87 -33.84
N THR A 222 -3.26 12.21 -34.40
CA THR A 222 -3.45 10.97 -35.14
C THR A 222 -3.65 9.78 -34.19
N CYS A 223 -4.29 8.71 -34.66
CA CYS A 223 -4.43 7.46 -33.90
C CYS A 223 -3.07 6.96 -33.37
N GLY A 224 -2.04 6.98 -34.23
CA GLY A 224 -0.69 6.55 -33.85
C GLY A 224 -0.02 7.43 -32.78
N GLU A 225 -0.29 8.74 -32.76
CA GLU A 225 0.17 9.63 -31.68
C GLU A 225 -0.56 9.33 -30.38
N TYR A 226 -1.88 9.20 -30.43
CA TYR A 226 -2.69 8.84 -29.27
C TYR A 226 -2.22 7.52 -28.63
N LEU A 227 -2.04 6.47 -29.42
CA LEU A 227 -1.61 5.16 -28.91
C LEU A 227 -0.19 5.19 -28.32
N ARG A 228 0.72 6.02 -28.86
CA ARG A 228 2.04 6.24 -28.24
C ARG A 228 1.92 6.91 -26.88
N THR A 229 1.04 7.90 -26.74
CA THR A 229 0.76 8.53 -25.44
C THR A 229 0.16 7.54 -24.46
N VAL A 230 -0.81 6.71 -24.88
CA VAL A 230 -1.39 5.66 -24.03
C VAL A 230 -0.32 4.67 -23.57
N LYS A 231 0.57 4.23 -24.46
CA LYS A 231 1.68 3.35 -24.08
C LYS A 231 2.58 3.99 -23.00
N SER A 232 2.95 5.26 -23.17
CA SER A 232 3.75 5.98 -22.17
C SER A 232 3.03 6.04 -20.80
N MET A 233 1.72 6.28 -20.81
CA MET A 233 0.91 6.28 -19.58
C MET A 233 0.86 4.90 -18.90
N VAL A 234 0.75 3.82 -19.68
CA VAL A 234 0.84 2.45 -19.17
C VAL A 234 2.22 2.20 -18.53
N ASP A 235 3.30 2.57 -19.21
CA ASP A 235 4.67 2.39 -18.70
C ASP A 235 4.88 3.17 -17.38
N VAL A 236 4.28 4.36 -17.24
CA VAL A 236 4.31 5.15 -15.99
C VAL A 236 3.55 4.46 -14.85
N GLU A 237 2.34 3.95 -15.09
CA GLU A 237 1.56 3.26 -14.05
C GLU A 237 2.21 1.94 -13.62
N MET A 238 2.84 1.20 -14.55
CA MET A 238 3.64 0.02 -14.20
C MET A 238 4.78 0.37 -13.25
N VAL A 239 5.52 1.46 -13.53
CA VAL A 239 6.58 1.94 -12.63
C VAL A 239 6.01 2.32 -11.27
N ARG A 240 4.85 2.97 -11.22
CA ARG A 240 4.21 3.38 -9.97
C ARG A 240 3.85 2.20 -9.08
N VAL A 241 3.26 1.16 -9.65
CA VAL A 241 2.84 -0.03 -8.89
C VAL A 241 3.95 -1.08 -8.74
N SER A 242 5.12 -0.88 -9.36
CA SER A 242 6.25 -1.82 -9.30
C SER A 242 6.73 -2.17 -7.88
N ARG A 243 6.47 -1.30 -6.90
CA ARG A 243 6.81 -1.51 -5.48
C ARG A 243 5.67 -2.11 -4.66
N CYS A 244 4.49 -2.32 -5.26
CA CYS A 244 3.38 -2.98 -4.59
C CYS A 244 3.72 -4.45 -4.32
N PRO A 245 3.27 -5.02 -3.19
CA PRO A 245 3.60 -6.39 -2.81
C PRO A 245 2.89 -7.45 -3.67
N ASP A 246 1.68 -7.17 -4.19
CA ASP A 246 0.95 -8.08 -5.06
C ASP A 246 1.22 -7.73 -6.54
N ALA A 247 1.84 -8.68 -7.26
CA ALA A 247 2.13 -8.54 -8.68
C ALA A 247 0.86 -8.40 -9.55
N ARG A 248 -0.29 -8.89 -9.07
CA ARG A 248 -1.57 -8.79 -9.80
C ARG A 248 -2.08 -7.35 -9.89
N THR A 249 -1.63 -6.48 -9.00
CA THR A 249 -1.99 -5.05 -9.03
C THR A 249 -1.50 -4.39 -10.32
N GLU A 250 -0.33 -4.80 -10.82
CA GLU A 250 0.21 -4.33 -12.10
C GLU A 250 -0.69 -4.73 -13.28
N GLU A 251 -1.04 -6.02 -13.37
CA GLU A 251 -1.93 -6.50 -14.43
C GLU A 251 -3.28 -5.77 -14.43
N LYS A 252 -3.84 -5.55 -13.24
CA LYS A 252 -5.11 -4.84 -13.07
C LYS A 252 -5.01 -3.36 -13.43
N VAL A 253 -3.94 -2.66 -13.04
CA VAL A 253 -3.79 -1.23 -13.38
C VAL A 253 -3.65 -1.07 -14.89
N VAL A 254 -2.85 -1.92 -15.55
CA VAL A 254 -2.68 -1.92 -17.01
C VAL A 254 -4.02 -2.17 -17.70
N ALA A 255 -4.79 -3.16 -17.24
CA ALA A 255 -6.11 -3.45 -17.79
C ALA A 255 -7.07 -2.25 -17.65
N VAL A 256 -7.07 -1.56 -16.50
CA VAL A 256 -7.88 -0.34 -16.30
C VAL A 256 -7.48 0.76 -17.29
N VAL A 257 -6.19 1.05 -17.45
CA VAL A 257 -5.73 2.08 -18.40
C VAL A 257 -6.15 1.74 -19.83
N LEU A 258 -5.93 0.50 -20.27
CA LEU A 258 -6.28 0.07 -21.62
C LEU A 258 -7.80 0.08 -21.86
N THR A 259 -8.59 -0.31 -20.86
CA THR A 259 -10.06 -0.26 -20.93
C THR A 259 -10.54 1.18 -21.14
N GLU A 260 -10.10 2.11 -20.30
CA GLU A 260 -10.58 3.49 -20.33
C GLU A 260 -10.05 4.28 -21.53
N MET A 261 -8.79 4.05 -21.93
CA MET A 261 -8.15 4.81 -23.00
C MET A 261 -8.43 4.21 -24.38
N VAL A 262 -8.45 2.88 -24.52
CA VAL A 262 -8.53 2.21 -25.83
C VAL A 262 -9.89 1.57 -26.05
N GLU A 263 -10.30 0.63 -25.21
CA GLU A 263 -11.49 -0.20 -25.47
C GLU A 263 -12.76 0.64 -25.57
N LYS A 264 -12.99 1.54 -24.62
CA LYS A 264 -14.16 2.45 -24.63
C LYS A 264 -14.15 3.44 -25.80
N ASN A 265 -12.98 3.71 -26.39
CA ASN A 265 -12.81 4.70 -27.46
C ASN A 265 -12.56 4.08 -28.84
N MET A 266 -12.64 2.75 -28.98
CA MET A 266 -12.23 2.02 -30.17
C MET A 266 -12.87 2.54 -31.46
N ALA A 267 -14.18 2.81 -31.44
CA ALA A 267 -14.89 3.34 -32.61
C ALA A 267 -14.36 4.72 -33.07
N ARG A 268 -13.98 5.59 -32.13
CA ARG A 268 -13.38 6.89 -32.44
C ARG A 268 -11.98 6.74 -33.01
N LEU A 269 -11.17 5.88 -32.41
CA LEU A 269 -9.78 5.64 -32.84
C LEU A 269 -9.70 5.12 -34.27
N VAL A 270 -10.55 4.14 -34.63
CA VAL A 270 -10.63 3.63 -36.01
C VAL A 270 -11.11 4.72 -36.98
N GLY A 271 -12.04 5.58 -36.54
CA GLY A 271 -12.52 6.71 -37.35
C GLY A 271 -11.46 7.78 -37.64
N MET A 272 -10.45 7.94 -36.78
CA MET A 272 -9.35 8.90 -36.98
C MET A 272 -8.50 8.53 -38.20
N GLU A 273 -8.25 7.24 -38.43
CA GLU A 273 -7.47 6.76 -39.58
C GLU A 273 -8.21 6.96 -40.91
N GLY A 274 -9.54 6.90 -40.90
CA GLY A 274 -10.38 7.15 -42.08
C GLY A 274 -10.32 8.59 -42.60
N SER A 275 -9.89 9.56 -41.78
CA SER A 275 -9.83 10.99 -42.15
C SER A 275 -8.58 11.38 -42.96
N VAL A 276 -7.55 10.54 -42.97
CA VAL A 276 -6.26 10.81 -43.64
C VAL A 276 -6.26 10.35 -45.11
N SER A 277 -7.31 9.67 -45.59
CA SER A 277 -7.35 9.02 -46.92
C SER A 277 -8.30 9.66 -47.95
N ARG A 278 -8.42 11.00 -47.99
CA ARG A 278 -8.95 11.68 -49.19
C ARG A 278 -7.84 12.50 -49.86
N PRO A 279 -7.13 11.95 -50.86
CA PRO A 279 -6.40 12.78 -51.80
C PRO A 279 -7.42 13.67 -52.49
N CYS A 280 -7.30 14.98 -52.31
CA CYS A 280 -8.06 15.97 -53.06
C CYS A 280 -7.55 15.94 -54.51
N SER A 281 -8.05 14.99 -55.32
CA SER A 281 -7.82 15.00 -56.76
C SER A 281 -8.90 15.85 -57.42
N SER A 282 -8.63 17.14 -57.57
CA SER A 282 -9.28 17.93 -58.61
C SER A 282 -8.36 19.00 -59.19
N MET A 283 -8.02 18.76 -60.47
CA MET A 283 -7.80 19.74 -61.53
C MET A 283 -6.47 20.50 -61.53
N ALA A 284 -5.48 19.91 -62.22
CA ALA A 284 -4.55 20.65 -63.06
C ALA A 284 -4.75 20.19 -64.51
N ASP A 285 -5.66 20.86 -65.23
CA ASP A 285 -5.67 20.86 -66.69
C ASP A 285 -4.73 21.97 -67.16
N THR A 286 -3.59 21.58 -67.74
CA THR A 286 -2.81 22.47 -68.60
C THR A 286 -2.55 21.75 -69.91
N PRO A 287 -3.06 22.22 -71.06
CA PRO A 287 -2.67 21.67 -72.34
C PRO A 287 -1.38 22.34 -72.82
N ALA A 288 -0.39 21.51 -73.14
CA ALA A 288 0.79 21.93 -73.89
C ALA A 288 0.42 22.18 -75.36
N ARG A 289 0.83 23.33 -75.93
CA ARG A 289 1.11 23.40 -77.36
C ARG A 289 2.23 24.39 -77.69
N SER A 290 3.17 23.84 -78.44
CA SER A 290 4.38 24.39 -79.04
C SER A 290 4.25 25.70 -79.82
N GLY A 291 5.31 26.52 -79.79
CA GLY A 291 5.82 27.12 -81.03
C GLY A 291 6.49 28.51 -80.94
N ARG A 292 7.79 28.52 -81.31
CA ARG A 292 8.58 29.56 -82.03
C ARG A 292 9.43 30.58 -81.26
N ARG A 293 10.74 30.47 -81.56
CA ARG A 293 11.81 31.48 -81.75
C ARG A 293 11.42 32.96 -81.70
N ALA A 294 12.26 33.80 -81.07
CA ALA A 294 13.26 34.68 -81.73
C ALA A 294 13.87 35.69 -80.72
N GLY A 295 15.18 35.97 -80.86
CA GLY A 295 15.94 37.15 -80.37
C GLY A 295 15.98 37.36 -78.86
N ASP A 296 16.88 38.11 -78.25
CA ASP A 296 18.12 38.81 -78.60
C ASP A 296 18.62 39.41 -77.25
N GLU A 297 19.88 39.88 -77.21
CA GLU A 297 20.48 40.78 -76.20
C GLU A 297 20.80 40.16 -74.81
N GLU A 298 22.07 39.87 -74.47
CA GLU A 298 23.26 40.73 -74.26
C GLU A 298 23.24 41.49 -72.92
N LEU A 299 24.43 41.54 -72.28
CA LEU A 299 24.85 42.34 -71.11
C LEU A 299 24.50 41.75 -69.73
N ASP A 300 25.32 41.81 -68.69
CA ASP A 300 26.68 42.29 -68.43
C ASP A 300 26.98 41.97 -66.94
N GLY A 301 28.27 41.82 -66.59
CA GLY A 301 28.81 41.95 -65.23
C GLY A 301 28.51 40.80 -64.25
N GLY A 302 29.46 40.15 -63.59
CA GLY A 302 30.78 40.62 -63.17
C GLY A 302 30.94 40.34 -61.67
N SER A 303 31.98 39.58 -61.34
CA SER A 303 32.71 39.57 -60.06
C SER A 303 32.18 38.78 -58.84
N LEU A 304 32.99 37.78 -58.48
CA LEU A 304 33.19 37.13 -57.17
C LEU A 304 33.90 38.10 -56.17
N PRO A 305 34.50 37.62 -55.04
CA PRO A 305 33.93 37.46 -53.70
C PRO A 305 34.72 38.27 -52.63
N ARG A 306 34.37 38.18 -51.34
CA ARG A 306 35.24 38.34 -50.12
C ARG A 306 34.35 38.38 -48.87
N ASP A 307 34.51 37.47 -47.90
CA ASP A 307 35.50 37.45 -46.79
C ASP A 307 35.27 38.54 -45.73
N GLN A 308 34.91 38.11 -44.51
CA GLN A 308 35.47 38.45 -43.18
C GLN A 308 34.49 37.98 -42.09
N GLU A 309 34.84 37.01 -41.23
CA GLU A 309 35.70 37.11 -40.04
C GLU A 309 35.18 38.06 -38.94
N HIS A 310 34.98 37.47 -37.76
CA HIS A 310 35.13 37.93 -36.35
C HIS A 310 33.98 37.32 -35.53
N GLY A 311 34.19 36.52 -34.48
CA GLY A 311 35.31 36.50 -33.54
C GLY A 311 34.88 37.22 -32.27
N GLU A 312 34.16 36.50 -31.41
CA GLU A 312 34.21 36.48 -29.92
C GLU A 312 33.13 35.52 -29.39
#